data_AF-A0A7K2MYQ4-F1
#
_entry.id   AF-A0A7K2MYQ4-F1
#
_cell.length_a   1.000
_cell.length_b   1.000
_cell.length_c   1.000
_cell.angle_alpha   90.00
_cell.angle_beta   90.00
_cell.angle_gamma   90.00
#
_symmetry.space_group_name_H-M   'P 1'
#
loop_
_entity.id
_entity.type
_entity.pdbx_description
1 polymer ?
#
loop_
_entity_poly.entity_id
_entity_poly.type
_entity_poly.pdbx_seq_one_letter_code
_entity_poly.pdbx_strand_id
1 'polypeptide(L)'
;MRYDQQRADKLDEAMLELPLPGSAVEALGRWLADPKHGRRYVNGSGPHTILYAPAKWTAVTPWPTTFADRAAAESASVSRADVVTAVRAAERSESWAEAFVATQVWGYGGIGYGPHRTRQVLAQPRAEAALTKSVSLLADEGAVAAYKALNTVHGLGPAFFTKFLYFVGLALPEVKGPRPLILDRTLARVLRRHATNVGRARGYEWSEAVARWIWRDGGWSSHRYDVYLRWMYAANARLTAASIDWPAAPDVLELALFTDVWNSE
;
A
#
# COMPACT_ATOMS: atom_id res chain seq x y z
N MET A 1 18.21 10.10 -21.02
CA MET A 1 17.12 9.53 -21.84
C MET A 1 15.91 10.45 -21.72
N ARG A 2 15.43 11.03 -22.83
CA ARG A 2 14.20 11.85 -22.83
C ARG A 2 13.02 10.92 -22.50
N TYR A 3 12.13 11.36 -21.62
CA TYR A 3 10.92 10.61 -21.28
C TYR A 3 10.09 10.37 -22.54
N ASP A 4 9.73 9.11 -22.79
CA ASP A 4 8.89 8.70 -23.92
C ASP A 4 7.61 8.07 -23.35
N GLN A 5 6.54 8.86 -23.34
CA GLN A 5 5.23 8.45 -22.83
C GLN A 5 4.69 7.23 -23.58
N GLN A 6 4.89 7.16 -24.90
CA GLN A 6 4.37 6.05 -25.71
C GLN A 6 5.01 4.72 -25.32
N ARG A 7 6.31 4.73 -24.99
CA ARG A 7 6.99 3.53 -24.48
C ARG A 7 6.51 3.14 -23.09
N ALA A 8 6.25 4.11 -22.22
CA ALA A 8 5.68 3.84 -20.90
C ALA A 8 4.30 3.16 -21.02
N ASP A 9 3.43 3.71 -21.87
CA ASP A 9 2.07 3.18 -22.07
C ASP A 9 2.10 1.75 -22.65
N LYS A 10 2.95 1.49 -23.66
CA LYS A 10 3.15 0.14 -24.21
C LYS A 10 3.64 -0.87 -23.17
N LEU A 11 4.45 -0.42 -22.20
CA LEU A 11 4.94 -1.30 -21.14
C LEU A 11 3.83 -1.61 -20.13
N ASP A 12 2.99 -0.62 -19.81
CA ASP A 12 1.84 -0.81 -18.93
C ASP A 12 0.83 -1.79 -19.54
N GLU A 13 0.52 -1.65 -20.83
CA GLU A 13 -0.34 -2.58 -21.57
C GLU A 13 0.21 -4.01 -21.47
N ALA A 14 1.49 -4.20 -21.76
CA ALA A 14 2.13 -5.52 -21.69
C ALA A 14 2.08 -6.13 -20.28
N MET A 15 2.30 -5.31 -19.23
CA MET A 15 2.19 -5.76 -17.84
C MET A 15 0.76 -6.21 -17.47
N LEU A 16 -0.25 -5.49 -17.97
CA LEU A 16 -1.66 -5.81 -17.71
C LEU A 16 -2.14 -7.05 -18.47
N GLU A 17 -1.60 -7.30 -19.66
CA GLU A 17 -1.86 -8.55 -20.42
C GLU A 17 -1.23 -9.79 -19.78
N LEU A 18 -0.10 -9.62 -19.08
CA LEU A 18 0.67 -10.71 -18.49
C LEU A 18 0.93 -10.48 -16.98
N PRO A 19 -0.12 -10.44 -16.14
CA PRO A 19 0.00 -9.95 -14.77
C PRO A 19 0.91 -10.81 -13.88
N LEU A 20 0.93 -12.14 -14.04
CA LEU A 20 1.88 -13.01 -13.32
C LEU A 20 2.34 -14.17 -14.21
N PRO A 21 3.65 -14.43 -14.34
CA PRO A 21 4.14 -15.66 -14.98
C PRO A 21 3.84 -16.91 -14.13
N GLY A 22 3.89 -18.09 -14.73
CA GLY A 22 3.60 -19.36 -14.03
C GLY A 22 4.50 -19.59 -12.81
N SER A 23 5.79 -19.28 -12.91
CA SER A 23 6.74 -19.38 -11.79
C SER A 23 6.36 -18.51 -10.59
N ALA A 24 5.74 -17.35 -10.83
CA ALA A 24 5.24 -16.49 -9.76
C ALA A 24 4.03 -17.11 -9.05
N VAL A 25 3.10 -17.70 -9.82
CA VAL A 25 1.91 -18.40 -9.29
C VAL A 25 2.35 -19.55 -8.38
N GLU A 26 3.33 -20.34 -8.81
CA GLU A 26 3.88 -21.43 -7.99
C GLU A 26 4.58 -20.93 -6.72
N ALA A 27 5.40 -19.88 -6.83
CA ALA A 27 6.09 -19.30 -5.67
C ALA A 27 5.09 -18.75 -4.64
N LEU A 28 4.04 -18.06 -5.10
CA LEU A 28 2.96 -17.55 -4.26
C LEU A 28 2.14 -18.68 -3.63
N GLY A 29 1.85 -19.75 -4.37
CA GLY A 29 1.21 -20.95 -3.81
C GLY A 29 2.03 -21.59 -2.69
N ARG A 30 3.35 -21.72 -2.87
CA ARG A 30 4.27 -22.21 -1.83
C ARG A 30 4.29 -21.30 -0.60
N TRP A 31 4.32 -19.98 -0.81
CA TRP A 31 4.25 -19.00 0.27
C TRP A 31 2.99 -19.17 1.11
N LEU A 32 1.82 -19.28 0.46
CA LEU A 32 0.53 -19.40 1.12
C LEU A 32 0.42 -20.72 1.90
N ALA A 33 1.00 -21.80 1.38
CA ALA A 33 1.01 -23.10 2.06
C ALA A 33 1.93 -23.13 3.30
N ASP A 34 2.93 -22.26 3.37
CA ASP A 34 3.94 -22.28 4.44
C ASP A 34 3.38 -21.79 5.80
N PRO A 35 3.34 -22.65 6.85
CA PRO A 35 2.88 -22.29 8.18
C PRO A 35 3.64 -21.14 8.85
N LYS A 36 4.92 -20.95 8.51
CA LYS A 36 5.78 -19.89 9.07
C LYS A 36 5.62 -18.56 8.36
N HIS A 37 5.09 -18.59 7.13
CA HIS A 37 4.95 -17.40 6.29
C HIS A 37 3.47 -17.13 5.96
N GLY A 38 2.98 -17.59 4.80
CA GLY A 38 1.72 -17.15 4.23
C GLY A 38 0.47 -17.80 4.83
N ARG A 39 0.56 -19.00 5.42
CA ARG A 39 -0.63 -19.78 5.83
C ARG A 39 -1.52 -19.06 6.83
N ARG A 40 -0.93 -18.23 7.69
CA ARG A 40 -1.67 -17.40 8.66
C ARG A 40 -2.52 -16.30 8.03
N TYR A 41 -2.38 -16.06 6.72
CA TYR A 41 -3.08 -15.02 5.97
C TYR A 41 -4.10 -15.56 4.96
N VAL A 42 -4.40 -16.87 5.00
CA VAL A 42 -5.42 -17.48 4.13
C VAL A 42 -6.80 -16.82 4.29
N ASN A 43 -7.09 -16.27 5.47
CA ASN A 43 -8.34 -15.56 5.77
C ASN A 43 -8.20 -14.02 5.67
N GLY A 44 -7.14 -13.53 5.03
CA GLY A 44 -6.86 -12.10 4.87
C GLY A 44 -5.63 -11.62 5.62
N SER A 45 -5.22 -10.39 5.32
CA SER A 45 -3.96 -9.81 5.79
C SER A 45 -4.03 -9.17 7.19
N GLY A 46 -5.22 -9.16 7.81
CA GLY A 46 -5.52 -8.52 9.11
C GLY A 46 -4.56 -8.87 10.25
N PRO A 47 -4.16 -10.14 10.44
CA PRO A 47 -3.21 -10.56 11.47
C PRO A 47 -1.76 -10.06 11.27
N HIS A 48 -1.44 -9.35 10.19
CA HIS A 48 -0.09 -8.86 9.97
C HIS A 48 0.24 -7.72 10.94
N THR A 49 1.26 -7.96 11.76
CA THR A 49 1.62 -7.12 12.90
C THR A 49 3.01 -6.53 12.75
N ILE A 50 3.16 -5.28 13.18
CA ILE A 50 4.44 -4.57 13.27
C ILE A 50 4.69 -4.14 14.73
N LEU A 51 5.96 -4.01 15.10
CA LEU A 51 6.37 -3.47 16.41
C LEU A 51 6.58 -1.96 16.32
N TYR A 52 6.21 -1.25 17.39
CA TYR A 52 6.47 0.19 17.55
C TYR A 52 6.73 0.54 19.01
N ALA A 53 7.22 1.77 19.26
CA ALA A 53 7.52 2.27 20.60
C ALA A 53 6.56 3.43 20.95
N PRO A 54 5.46 3.19 21.70
CA PRO A 54 4.46 4.22 22.04
C PRO A 54 5.08 5.48 22.64
N ALA A 55 6.07 5.33 23.54
CA ALA A 55 6.78 6.44 24.16
C ALA A 55 7.43 7.45 23.18
N LYS A 56 7.74 7.03 21.94
CA LYS A 56 8.28 7.94 20.91
C LYS A 56 7.21 8.84 20.27
N TRP A 57 5.93 8.56 20.49
CA TRP A 57 4.79 9.25 19.88
C TRP A 57 4.08 10.22 20.84
N THR A 58 4.63 10.51 22.02
CA THR A 58 4.03 11.36 23.07
C THR A 58 3.68 12.78 22.58
N ALA A 59 4.48 13.34 21.67
CA ALA A 59 4.26 14.68 21.14
C ALA A 59 3.25 14.74 19.98
N VAL A 60 2.75 13.60 19.49
CA VAL A 60 1.80 13.53 18.36
C VAL A 60 0.38 13.65 18.89
N THR A 61 -0.43 14.53 18.31
CA THR A 61 -1.85 14.67 18.66
C THR A 61 -2.66 14.88 17.39
N PRO A 62 -3.87 14.31 17.27
CA PRO A 62 -4.53 13.39 18.20
C PRO A 62 -3.85 12.00 18.31
N TRP A 63 -4.20 11.21 19.31
CA TRP A 63 -3.68 9.84 19.50
C TRP A 63 -4.81 8.80 19.42
N PRO A 64 -4.63 7.69 18.68
CA PRO A 64 -5.63 6.64 18.58
C PRO A 64 -5.95 6.04 19.96
N THR A 65 -7.20 6.18 20.39
CA THR A 65 -7.65 5.70 21.72
C THR A 65 -7.51 4.19 21.91
N THR A 66 -7.50 3.43 20.82
CA THR A 66 -7.37 1.97 20.83
C THR A 66 -5.91 1.50 20.87
N PHE A 67 -4.93 2.41 20.79
CA PHE A 67 -3.51 2.06 20.83
C PHE A 67 -2.96 2.10 22.24
N ALA A 68 -1.82 1.44 22.45
CA ALA A 68 -1.14 1.38 23.74
C ALA A 68 -0.87 2.78 24.29
N ASP A 69 -0.94 2.91 25.61
CA ASP A 69 -0.64 4.15 26.31
C ASP A 69 0.84 4.53 26.09
N ARG A 70 1.05 5.75 25.61
CA ARG A 70 2.36 6.32 25.29
C ARG A 70 3.19 6.62 26.54
N ALA A 71 2.55 6.81 27.69
CA ALA A 71 3.24 7.04 28.96
C ALA A 71 3.69 5.75 29.64
N ALA A 72 3.00 4.62 29.38
CA ALA A 72 3.20 3.37 30.10
C ALA A 72 3.97 2.31 29.31
N ALA A 73 4.00 2.37 27.98
CA ALA A 73 4.57 1.32 27.15
C ALA A 73 5.82 1.75 26.36
N GLU A 74 6.94 1.08 26.62
CA GLU A 74 8.18 1.24 25.84
C GLU A 74 8.12 0.53 24.48
N SER A 75 7.40 -0.60 24.41
CA SER A 75 7.22 -1.41 23.21
C SER A 75 5.78 -1.92 23.15
N ALA A 76 5.22 -1.92 21.94
CA ALA A 76 3.91 -2.47 21.65
C ALA A 76 3.90 -3.04 20.23
N SER A 77 2.87 -3.81 19.92
CA SER A 77 2.60 -4.32 18.59
C SER A 77 1.24 -3.82 18.11
N VAL A 78 1.08 -3.69 16.79
CA VAL A 78 -0.18 -3.29 16.18
C VAL A 78 -0.38 -4.06 14.88
N SER A 79 -1.51 -4.75 14.76
CA SER A 79 -1.91 -5.48 13.56
C SER A 79 -2.64 -4.59 12.56
N ARG A 80 -2.76 -5.03 11.30
CA ARG A 80 -3.62 -4.34 10.32
C ARG A 80 -5.07 -4.24 10.83
N ALA A 81 -5.58 -5.27 11.50
CA ALA A 81 -6.92 -5.28 12.08
C ALA A 81 -7.08 -4.23 13.21
N ASP A 82 -6.05 -4.03 14.03
CA ASP A 82 -6.05 -3.00 15.07
C ASP A 82 -6.08 -1.59 14.47
N VAL A 83 -5.33 -1.36 13.37
CA VAL A 83 -5.36 -0.09 12.65
C VAL A 83 -6.74 0.16 12.04
N VAL A 84 -7.37 -0.84 11.42
CA VAL A 84 -8.75 -0.70 10.90
C VAL A 84 -9.72 -0.35 12.02
N THR A 85 -9.58 -0.98 13.20
CA THR A 85 -10.39 -0.67 14.38
C THR A 85 -10.20 0.77 14.85
N ALA A 86 -8.95 1.25 14.89
CA ALA A 86 -8.61 2.64 15.21
C ALA A 86 -9.20 3.62 14.18
N VAL A 87 -9.07 3.33 12.89
CA VAL A 87 -9.61 4.18 11.82
C VAL A 87 -11.13 4.25 11.87
N ARG A 88 -11.83 3.15 12.16
CA ARG A 88 -13.29 3.16 12.39
C ARG A 88 -13.69 3.97 13.62
N ALA A 89 -12.89 3.97 14.68
CA ALA A 89 -13.15 4.80 15.85
C ALA A 89 -13.00 6.28 15.52
N ALA A 90 -11.93 6.62 14.79
CA ALA A 90 -11.64 7.96 14.31
C ALA A 90 -12.70 8.48 13.30
N GLU A 91 -13.22 7.62 12.43
CA GLU A 91 -14.34 7.96 11.54
C GLU A 91 -15.59 8.36 12.34
N ARG A 92 -15.96 7.58 13.38
CA ARG A 92 -17.11 7.89 14.24
C ARG A 92 -16.97 9.19 15.04
N SER A 93 -15.74 9.60 15.32
CA SER A 93 -15.43 10.88 15.97
C SER A 93 -15.08 11.99 14.97
N GLU A 94 -15.22 11.73 13.67
CA GLU A 94 -14.91 12.66 12.57
C GLU A 94 -13.47 13.20 12.59
N SER A 95 -12.52 12.41 13.11
CA SER A 95 -11.11 12.79 13.31
C SER A 95 -10.19 12.10 12.30
N TRP A 96 -10.10 12.62 11.07
CA TRP A 96 -9.22 12.02 10.05
C TRP A 96 -7.73 12.18 10.39
N ALA A 97 -7.36 13.17 11.20
CA ALA A 97 -6.03 13.25 11.79
C ALA A 97 -5.71 12.05 12.70
N GLU A 98 -6.66 11.57 13.52
CA GLU A 98 -6.44 10.40 14.39
C GLU A 98 -6.29 9.12 13.56
N ALA A 99 -7.15 8.95 12.55
CA ALA A 99 -7.02 7.88 11.57
C ALA A 99 -5.64 7.91 10.90
N PHE A 100 -5.19 9.10 10.46
CA PHE A 100 -3.88 9.29 9.88
C PHE A 100 -2.77 8.86 10.86
N VAL A 101 -2.78 9.32 12.11
CA VAL A 101 -1.79 8.90 13.11
C VAL A 101 -1.76 7.39 13.29
N ALA A 102 -2.93 6.71 13.35
CA ALA A 102 -2.99 5.25 13.44
C ALA A 102 -2.25 4.56 12.28
N THR A 103 -2.48 5.03 11.05
CA THR A 103 -1.81 4.50 9.86
C THR A 103 -0.31 4.78 9.84
N GLN A 104 0.12 5.93 10.36
CA GLN A 104 1.53 6.31 10.41
C GLN A 104 2.30 5.52 11.47
N VAL A 105 1.70 5.23 12.62
CA VAL A 105 2.28 4.34 13.62
C VAL A 105 2.57 2.97 13.01
N TRP A 106 1.60 2.40 12.29
CA TRP A 106 1.78 1.13 11.58
C TRP A 106 2.82 1.23 10.47
N GLY A 107 2.76 2.31 9.67
CA GLY A 107 3.64 2.49 8.51
C GLY A 107 5.11 2.75 8.86
N TYR A 108 5.39 3.35 10.02
CA TYR A 108 6.76 3.58 10.49
C TYR A 108 7.26 2.50 11.45
N GLY A 109 6.39 1.89 12.24
CA GLY A 109 6.77 0.95 13.30
C GLY A 109 7.86 1.51 14.20
N GLY A 110 9.00 0.82 14.28
CA GLY A 110 10.16 1.21 15.08
C GLY A 110 11.00 2.38 14.53
N ILE A 111 10.70 2.90 13.34
CA ILE A 111 11.51 3.94 12.68
C ILE A 111 11.41 5.28 13.44
N GLY A 112 12.53 5.75 13.98
CA GLY A 112 12.56 6.86 14.94
C GLY A 112 12.13 8.24 14.41
N TYR A 113 12.22 8.51 13.11
CA TYR A 113 11.79 9.80 12.55
C TYR A 113 10.28 9.87 12.22
N GLY A 114 9.55 8.76 12.38
CA GLY A 114 8.12 8.68 12.11
C GLY A 114 7.27 9.71 12.87
N PRO A 115 7.38 9.78 14.21
CA PRO A 115 6.63 10.76 15.01
C PRO A 115 6.88 12.21 14.59
N HIS A 116 8.14 12.57 14.32
CA HIS A 116 8.50 13.92 13.89
C HIS A 116 7.85 14.28 12.55
N ARG A 117 7.94 13.39 11.54
CA ARG A 117 7.33 13.63 10.23
C ARG A 117 5.81 13.69 10.29
N THR A 118 5.18 12.82 11.07
CA THR A 118 3.71 12.84 11.25
C THR A 118 3.25 14.19 11.82
N ARG A 119 3.95 14.74 12.82
CA ARG A 119 3.63 16.08 13.34
C ARG A 119 3.82 17.18 12.31
N GLN A 120 4.90 17.13 11.54
CA GLN A 120 5.15 18.11 10.48
C GLN A 120 4.07 18.08 9.40
N VAL A 121 3.49 16.92 9.10
CA VAL A 121 2.36 16.80 8.19
C VAL A 121 1.12 17.41 8.81
N LEU A 122 0.75 17.01 10.03
CA LEU A 122 -0.45 17.49 10.72
C LEU A 122 -0.42 19.00 11.01
N ALA A 123 0.75 19.59 11.20
CA ALA A 123 0.90 21.03 11.42
C ALA A 123 0.69 21.87 10.15
N GLN A 124 0.57 21.27 8.97
CA GLN A 124 0.33 22.02 7.74
C GLN A 124 -1.11 22.53 7.69
N PRO A 125 -1.35 23.80 7.30
CA PRO A 125 -2.69 24.39 7.27
C PRO A 125 -3.74 23.65 6.43
N ARG A 126 -3.29 22.83 5.47
CA ARG A 126 -4.16 22.09 4.54
C ARG A 126 -4.21 20.59 4.80
N ALA A 127 -3.56 20.08 5.84
CA ALA A 127 -3.48 18.63 6.09
C ALA A 127 -4.87 18.04 6.36
N GLU A 128 -5.62 18.60 7.31
CA GLU A 128 -6.95 18.10 7.66
C GLU A 128 -7.93 18.14 6.47
N ALA A 129 -7.93 19.25 5.75
CA ALA A 129 -8.75 19.41 4.56
C ALA A 129 -8.38 18.40 3.46
N ALA A 130 -7.09 18.10 3.28
CA ALA A 130 -6.63 17.11 2.31
C ALA A 130 -6.99 15.68 2.72
N LEU A 131 -6.85 15.34 4.01
CA LEU A 131 -7.27 14.03 4.56
C LEU A 131 -8.77 13.84 4.36
N THR A 132 -9.59 14.78 4.84
CA THR A 132 -11.05 14.76 4.72
C THR A 132 -11.49 14.64 3.26
N LYS A 133 -10.94 15.50 2.38
CA LYS A 133 -11.25 15.46 0.94
C LYS A 133 -10.88 14.13 0.32
N SER A 134 -9.75 13.54 0.69
CA SER A 134 -9.35 12.23 0.15
C SER A 134 -10.27 11.11 0.56
N VAL A 135 -10.85 11.16 1.77
CA VAL A 135 -11.84 10.16 2.22
C VAL A 135 -13.14 10.28 1.44
N SER A 136 -13.68 11.50 1.26
CA SER A 136 -14.86 11.71 0.40
C SER A 136 -14.60 11.24 -1.04
N LEU A 137 -13.48 11.66 -1.64
CA LEU A 137 -13.12 11.20 -2.99
C LEU A 137 -12.95 9.68 -3.07
N LEU A 138 -12.47 9.01 -2.01
CA LEU A 138 -12.37 7.56 -2.00
C LEU A 138 -13.75 6.89 -2.05
N ALA A 139 -14.72 7.42 -1.33
CA ALA A 139 -16.10 6.95 -1.36
C ALA A 139 -16.76 7.21 -2.73
N ASP A 140 -16.58 8.41 -3.28
CA ASP A 140 -17.37 8.91 -4.42
C ASP A 140 -16.73 8.60 -5.79
N GLU A 141 -15.40 8.74 -5.89
CA GLU A 141 -14.64 8.68 -7.15
C GLU A 141 -13.59 7.57 -7.17
N GLY A 142 -13.22 7.04 -6.01
CA GLY A 142 -12.35 5.89 -5.84
C GLY A 142 -10.89 6.23 -5.53
N ALA A 143 -10.09 5.17 -5.39
CA ALA A 143 -8.73 5.23 -4.84
C ALA A 143 -7.78 6.20 -5.58
N VAL A 144 -7.92 6.33 -6.90
CA VAL A 144 -7.02 7.16 -7.73
C VAL A 144 -7.28 8.65 -7.52
N ALA A 145 -8.55 9.06 -7.42
CA ALA A 145 -8.94 10.44 -7.14
C ALA A 145 -8.50 10.85 -5.72
N ALA A 146 -8.75 9.96 -4.74
CA ALA A 146 -8.31 10.14 -3.36
C ALA A 146 -6.79 10.30 -3.25
N TYR A 147 -6.03 9.44 -3.93
CA TYR A 147 -4.57 9.53 -3.98
C TYR A 147 -4.10 10.84 -4.60
N LYS A 148 -4.71 11.28 -5.71
CA LYS A 148 -4.37 12.55 -6.36
C LYS A 148 -4.55 13.74 -5.41
N ALA A 149 -5.59 13.74 -4.59
CA ALA A 149 -5.79 14.78 -3.58
C ALA A 149 -4.69 14.77 -2.50
N LEU A 150 -4.34 13.60 -1.97
CA LEU A 150 -3.28 13.47 -0.95
C LEU A 150 -1.88 13.79 -1.48
N ASN A 151 -1.61 13.47 -2.74
CA ASN A 151 -0.29 13.70 -3.35
C ASN A 151 0.06 15.19 -3.54
N THR A 152 -0.78 16.10 -3.03
CA THR A 152 -0.52 17.55 -2.90
C THR A 152 0.05 17.93 -1.53
N VAL A 153 -0.01 17.04 -0.54
CA VAL A 153 0.52 17.28 0.81
C VAL A 153 2.03 17.10 0.82
N HIS A 154 2.75 18.08 1.36
CA HIS A 154 4.22 18.05 1.39
C HIS A 154 4.75 17.33 2.63
N GLY A 155 6.02 16.93 2.60
CA GLY A 155 6.70 16.33 3.77
C GLY A 155 6.38 14.85 4.03
N LEU A 156 5.42 14.28 3.29
CA LEU A 156 5.10 12.85 3.34
C LEU A 156 5.31 12.20 1.98
N GLY A 157 5.97 11.02 1.99
CA GLY A 157 6.17 10.25 0.77
C GLY A 157 4.90 9.54 0.34
N PRO A 158 4.71 9.30 -0.97
CA PRO A 158 3.46 8.74 -1.50
C PRO A 158 3.10 7.35 -0.97
N ALA A 159 4.07 6.58 -0.49
CA ALA A 159 3.83 5.29 0.13
C ALA A 159 2.99 5.38 1.43
N PHE A 160 3.08 6.50 2.14
CA PHE A 160 2.26 6.73 3.34
C PHE A 160 0.85 7.18 2.96
N PHE A 161 0.67 7.92 1.86
CA PHE A 161 -0.67 8.22 1.34
C PHE A 161 -1.42 6.94 0.96
N THR A 162 -0.77 5.99 0.30
CA THR A 162 -1.42 4.71 -0.03
C THR A 162 -1.71 3.87 1.22
N LYS A 163 -0.89 3.95 2.27
CA LYS A 163 -1.17 3.30 3.57
C LYS A 163 -2.40 3.90 4.24
N PHE A 164 -2.50 5.23 4.28
CA PHE A 164 -3.68 5.91 4.79
C PHE A 164 -4.95 5.47 4.03
N LEU A 165 -4.91 5.54 2.69
CA LEU A 165 -6.05 5.13 1.86
C LEU A 165 -6.39 3.65 2.00
N TYR A 166 -5.41 2.76 2.14
CA TYR A 166 -5.63 1.34 2.37
C TYR A 166 -6.47 1.10 3.64
N PHE A 167 -6.08 1.68 4.77
CA PHE A 167 -6.79 1.46 6.03
C PHE A 167 -8.15 2.16 6.08
N VAL A 168 -8.26 3.39 5.56
CA VAL A 168 -9.57 4.06 5.39
C VAL A 168 -10.46 3.22 4.48
N GLY A 169 -9.91 2.75 3.36
CA GLY A 169 -10.61 1.90 2.42
C GLY A 169 -11.05 0.56 3.00
N LEU A 170 -10.46 0.05 4.09
CA LEU A 170 -10.96 -1.13 4.82
C LEU A 170 -11.95 -0.78 5.94
N ALA A 171 -11.86 0.43 6.48
CA ALA A 171 -12.74 0.92 7.53
C ALA A 171 -14.12 1.27 6.98
N LEU A 172 -14.16 1.94 5.82
CA LEU A 172 -15.40 2.36 5.15
C LEU A 172 -16.23 1.16 4.67
N PRO A 173 -17.57 1.22 4.82
CA PRO A 173 -18.46 0.16 4.36
C PRO A 173 -18.34 -0.03 2.84
N GLU A 174 -18.34 1.08 2.09
CA GLU A 174 -18.29 1.11 0.64
C GLU A 174 -17.25 2.14 0.14
N VAL A 175 -16.62 1.81 -0.98
CA VAL A 175 -15.76 2.72 -1.74
C VAL A 175 -16.02 2.52 -3.23
N LYS A 176 -15.84 3.57 -4.04
CA LYS A 176 -15.98 3.46 -5.49
C LYS A 176 -14.81 2.68 -6.10
N GLY A 177 -15.14 1.65 -6.86
CA GLY A 177 -14.16 0.88 -7.63
C GLY A 177 -13.27 -0.03 -6.75
N PRO A 178 -12.05 -0.36 -7.19
CA PRO A 178 -11.15 -1.21 -6.41
C PRO A 178 -10.77 -0.54 -5.09
N ARG A 179 -10.75 -1.32 -4.00
CA ARG A 179 -10.23 -0.84 -2.71
C ARG A 179 -8.75 -0.46 -2.87
N PRO A 180 -8.27 0.59 -2.18
CA PRO A 180 -6.87 0.99 -2.23
C PRO A 180 -5.97 -0.14 -1.73
N LEU A 181 -4.76 -0.24 -2.29
CA LEU A 181 -3.70 -1.15 -1.83
C LEU A 181 -2.43 -0.35 -1.55
N ILE A 182 -1.56 -0.88 -0.70
CA ILE A 182 -0.32 -0.20 -0.33
C ILE A 182 0.67 -0.28 -1.50
N LEU A 183 1.12 0.87 -2.02
CA LEU A 183 2.26 0.95 -2.93
C LEU A 183 3.43 1.57 -2.19
N ASP A 184 4.50 0.81 -1.99
CA ASP A 184 5.74 1.34 -1.46
C ASP A 184 6.95 1.01 -2.34
N ARG A 185 8.14 1.32 -1.82
CA ARG A 185 9.39 1.09 -2.53
C ARG A 185 9.59 -0.39 -2.87
N THR A 186 9.20 -1.31 -1.98
CA THR A 186 9.35 -2.76 -2.20
C THR A 186 8.44 -3.19 -3.34
N LEU A 187 7.15 -2.84 -3.28
CA LEU A 187 6.19 -3.17 -4.34
C LEU A 187 6.56 -2.50 -5.68
N ALA A 188 7.04 -1.26 -5.67
CA ALA A 188 7.53 -0.60 -6.88
C ALA A 188 8.75 -1.33 -7.48
N ARG A 189 9.63 -1.91 -6.66
CA ARG A 189 10.75 -2.72 -7.16
C ARG A 189 10.29 -4.04 -7.76
N VAL A 190 9.27 -4.68 -7.17
CA VAL A 190 8.61 -5.86 -7.75
C VAL A 190 8.06 -5.51 -9.14
N LEU A 191 7.27 -4.45 -9.26
CA LEU A 191 6.69 -4.04 -10.54
C LEU A 191 7.75 -3.64 -11.57
N ARG A 192 8.85 -3.00 -11.15
CA ARG A 192 9.97 -2.67 -12.04
C ARG A 192 10.58 -3.90 -12.67
N ARG A 193 10.89 -4.93 -11.87
CA ARG A 193 11.45 -6.19 -12.38
C ARG A 193 10.46 -6.88 -13.32
N HIS A 194 9.20 -6.97 -12.89
CA HIS A 194 8.16 -7.57 -13.71
C HIS A 194 7.99 -6.84 -15.05
N ALA A 195 7.94 -5.50 -15.04
CA ALA A 195 7.88 -4.67 -16.24
C ALA A 195 9.08 -4.92 -17.17
N THR A 196 10.30 -4.95 -16.63
CA THR A 196 11.51 -5.28 -17.39
C THR A 196 11.38 -6.65 -18.05
N ASN A 197 10.97 -7.68 -17.30
CA ASN A 197 10.90 -9.05 -17.80
C ASN A 197 9.82 -9.23 -18.86
N VAL A 198 8.63 -8.65 -18.64
CA VAL A 198 7.54 -8.65 -19.63
C VAL A 198 7.96 -7.91 -20.89
N GLY A 199 8.60 -6.75 -20.75
CA GLY A 199 9.09 -5.99 -21.90
C GLY A 199 10.15 -6.75 -22.70
N ARG A 200 11.13 -7.38 -22.03
CA ARG A 200 12.14 -8.23 -22.68
C ARG A 200 11.48 -9.40 -23.44
N ALA A 201 10.49 -10.06 -22.83
CA ALA A 201 9.75 -11.15 -23.48
C ALA A 201 8.97 -10.68 -24.74
N ARG A 202 8.65 -9.39 -24.83
CA ARG A 202 8.01 -8.76 -26.00
C ARG A 202 9.02 -8.15 -27.00
N GLY A 203 10.33 -8.30 -26.77
CA GLY A 203 11.37 -7.70 -27.60
C GLY A 203 11.54 -6.18 -27.41
N TYR A 204 11.06 -5.63 -26.29
CA TYR A 204 11.21 -4.21 -25.97
C TYR A 204 12.58 -3.96 -25.32
N GLU A 205 13.61 -3.73 -26.12
CA GLU A 205 14.99 -3.42 -25.66
C GLU A 205 15.07 -2.20 -24.71
N TRP A 206 14.08 -1.30 -24.79
CA TRP A 206 13.98 -0.10 -23.94
C TRP A 206 13.26 -0.34 -22.60
N SER A 207 12.73 -1.54 -22.37
CA SER A 207 11.86 -1.87 -21.22
C SER A 207 12.50 -1.59 -19.88
N GLU A 208 13.76 -1.99 -19.67
CA GLU A 208 14.45 -1.78 -18.39
C GLU A 208 14.61 -0.29 -18.05
N ALA A 209 15.04 0.50 -19.02
CA ALA A 209 15.25 1.93 -18.82
C ALA A 209 13.92 2.65 -18.52
N VAL A 210 12.84 2.25 -19.20
CA VAL A 210 11.50 2.79 -18.98
C VAL A 210 10.93 2.31 -17.63
N ALA A 211 11.01 1.01 -17.33
CA ALA A 211 10.60 0.42 -16.05
C ALA A 211 11.25 1.13 -14.85
N ARG A 212 12.56 1.40 -14.94
CA ARG A 212 13.30 2.12 -13.89
C ARG A 212 12.79 3.54 -13.65
N TRP A 213 12.28 4.20 -14.70
CA TRP A 213 11.62 5.50 -14.57
C TRP A 213 10.25 5.32 -13.91
N ILE A 214 9.36 4.49 -14.48
CA ILE A 214 7.91 4.43 -14.14
C ILE A 214 7.64 3.79 -12.80
N TRP A 215 8.50 2.85 -12.41
CA TRP A 215 8.47 2.16 -11.13
C TRP A 215 9.67 2.53 -10.26
N ARG A 216 10.04 3.82 -10.25
CA ARG A 216 11.04 4.39 -9.34
C ARG A 216 10.66 4.20 -7.85
N ASP A 217 11.59 4.48 -6.95
CA ASP A 217 11.48 4.21 -5.50
C ASP A 217 10.47 5.10 -4.73
N GLY A 218 9.79 6.05 -5.39
CA GLY A 218 8.84 6.98 -4.80
C GLY A 218 8.38 8.05 -5.81
N GLY A 219 7.55 9.01 -5.40
CA GLY A 219 7.08 10.09 -6.29
C GLY A 219 6.18 9.61 -7.44
N TRP A 220 5.35 8.60 -7.18
CA TRP A 220 4.41 8.07 -8.17
C TRP A 220 3.30 9.09 -8.48
N SER A 221 2.86 9.12 -9.74
CA SER A 221 1.68 9.89 -10.15
C SER A 221 0.40 9.11 -9.87
N SER A 222 -0.75 9.76 -9.93
CA SER A 222 -2.05 9.07 -9.82
C SER A 222 -2.23 8.03 -10.94
N HIS A 223 -1.70 8.29 -12.14
CA HIS A 223 -1.65 7.30 -13.23
C HIS A 223 -0.85 6.05 -12.85
N ARG A 224 0.34 6.21 -12.24
CA ARG A 224 1.12 5.06 -11.76
C ARG A 224 0.40 4.27 -10.68
N TYR A 225 -0.29 4.96 -9.78
CA TYR A 225 -1.10 4.29 -8.76
C TYR A 225 -2.29 3.54 -9.35
N ASP A 226 -2.94 4.07 -10.39
CA ASP A 226 -3.98 3.36 -11.14
C ASP A 226 -3.45 2.08 -11.79
N VAL A 227 -2.35 2.17 -12.54
CA VAL A 227 -1.72 0.99 -13.17
C VAL A 227 -1.35 -0.07 -12.12
N TYR A 228 -0.83 0.36 -10.96
CA TYR A 228 -0.54 -0.53 -9.83
C TYR A 228 -1.79 -1.28 -9.35
N LEU A 229 -2.88 -0.57 -9.08
CA LEU A 229 -4.13 -1.19 -8.61
C LEU A 229 -4.68 -2.16 -9.66
N ARG A 230 -4.75 -1.74 -10.93
CA ARG A 230 -5.23 -2.60 -12.02
C ARG A 230 -4.42 -3.89 -12.12
N TRP A 231 -3.09 -3.78 -12.04
CA TRP A 231 -2.21 -4.95 -12.07
C TRP A 231 -2.42 -5.85 -10.86
N MET A 232 -2.48 -5.31 -9.63
CA MET A 232 -2.68 -6.09 -8.41
C MET A 232 -4.00 -6.87 -8.43
N TYR A 233 -5.09 -6.24 -8.89
CA TYR A 233 -6.38 -6.89 -8.98
C TYR A 233 -6.41 -7.96 -10.09
N ALA A 234 -5.81 -7.70 -11.25
CA ALA A 234 -5.69 -8.70 -12.32
C ALA A 234 -4.81 -9.90 -11.90
N ALA A 235 -3.70 -9.62 -11.21
CA ALA A 235 -2.80 -10.63 -10.65
C ALA A 235 -3.52 -11.49 -9.60
N ASN A 236 -4.28 -10.88 -8.69
CA ASN A 236 -5.06 -11.62 -7.70
C ASN A 236 -6.14 -12.48 -8.36
N ALA A 237 -6.86 -11.95 -9.36
CA ALA A 237 -7.86 -12.72 -10.10
C ALA A 237 -7.24 -13.95 -10.78
N ARG A 238 -6.05 -13.81 -11.36
CA ARG A 238 -5.29 -14.94 -11.94
C ARG A 238 -4.93 -16.00 -10.89
N LEU A 239 -4.55 -15.59 -9.67
CA LEU A 239 -4.22 -16.52 -8.59
C LEU A 239 -5.46 -17.26 -8.08
N THR A 240 -6.59 -16.57 -7.89
CA THR A 240 -7.85 -17.19 -7.49
C THR A 240 -8.38 -18.16 -8.55
N ALA A 241 -8.10 -17.89 -9.84
CA ALA A 241 -8.42 -18.82 -10.93
C ALA A 241 -7.46 -20.01 -11.03
N ALA A 242 -6.30 -19.95 -10.36
CA ALA A 242 -5.36 -21.07 -10.31
C ALA A 242 -5.76 -22.05 -9.19
N SER A 243 -5.50 -23.34 -9.37
CA SER A 243 -5.80 -24.41 -8.40
C SER A 243 -4.84 -24.41 -7.20
N ILE A 244 -4.71 -23.29 -6.49
CA ILE A 244 -3.75 -23.06 -5.40
C ILE A 244 -4.38 -22.48 -4.12
N ASP A 245 -5.70 -22.61 -3.95
CA ASP A 245 -6.47 -22.13 -2.78
C ASP A 245 -6.22 -20.65 -2.40
N TRP A 246 -5.92 -19.82 -3.40
CA TRP A 246 -5.59 -18.42 -3.16
C TRP A 246 -6.82 -17.59 -2.77
N PRO A 247 -6.78 -16.82 -1.68
CA PRO A 247 -7.93 -16.03 -1.25
C PRO A 247 -8.25 -14.92 -2.25
N ALA A 248 -9.54 -14.58 -2.39
CA ALA A 248 -10.00 -13.43 -3.17
C ALA A 248 -9.70 -12.09 -2.46
N ALA A 249 -8.46 -11.92 -1.98
CA ALA A 249 -8.00 -10.82 -1.14
C ALA A 249 -6.69 -10.23 -1.72
N PRO A 250 -6.78 -9.18 -2.57
CA PRO A 250 -5.61 -8.58 -3.21
C PRO A 250 -4.56 -8.02 -2.24
N ASP A 251 -4.92 -7.74 -0.99
CA ASP A 251 -4.00 -7.31 0.05
C ASP A 251 -3.17 -8.46 0.65
N VAL A 252 -3.61 -9.71 0.50
CA VAL A 252 -2.77 -10.90 0.75
C VAL A 252 -1.69 -11.00 -0.32
N LEU A 253 -2.00 -10.68 -1.58
CA LEU A 253 -0.99 -10.57 -2.64
C LEU A 253 0.01 -9.44 -2.37
N GLU A 254 -0.48 -8.26 -1.95
CA GLU A 254 0.38 -7.14 -1.55
C GLU A 254 1.38 -7.58 -0.47
N LEU A 255 0.88 -8.25 0.57
CA LEU A 255 1.71 -8.74 1.66
C LEU A 255 2.71 -9.81 1.19
N ALA A 256 2.30 -10.76 0.36
CA ALA A 256 3.19 -11.80 -0.16
C ALA A 256 4.36 -11.20 -0.94
N LEU A 257 4.06 -10.26 -1.85
CA LEU A 257 5.06 -9.55 -2.65
C LEU A 257 5.96 -8.66 -1.79
N PHE A 258 5.42 -8.05 -0.72
CA PHE A 258 6.20 -7.29 0.26
C PHE A 258 7.22 -8.17 1.01
N THR A 259 6.86 -9.43 1.31
CA THR A 259 7.75 -10.41 1.97
C THR A 259 8.77 -11.07 1.04
N ASP A 260 8.96 -10.51 -0.16
CA ASP A 260 10.02 -10.89 -1.10
C ASP A 260 9.90 -12.30 -1.68
N VAL A 261 8.71 -12.91 -1.65
CA VAL A 261 8.55 -14.31 -2.06
C VAL A 261 8.76 -14.57 -3.56
N TRP A 262 8.67 -13.52 -4.37
CA TRP A 262 8.93 -13.57 -5.80
C TRP A 262 10.32 -13.02 -6.15
N ASN A 263 11.29 -13.21 -5.25
CA ASN A 263 12.72 -12.93 -5.45
C ASN A 263 13.55 -14.21 -5.48
N SER A 264 13.24 -15.11 -6.41
CA SER A 264 14.09 -16.25 -6.70
C SER A 264 14.64 -16.15 -8.12
N GLU A 265 15.49 -15.14 -8.34
CA GLU A 265 16.62 -15.12 -9.28
C GLU A 265 17.74 -14.25 -8.68
#